data_AF-A0A330LW45-F1
#
_entry.id   AF-A0A330LW45-F1
#
_cell.length_a   1.000
_cell.length_b   1.000
_cell.length_c   1.000
_cell.angle_alpha   90.00
_cell.angle_beta   90.00
_cell.angle_gamma   90.00
#
_symmetry.space_group_name_H-M   'P 1'
#
loop_
_entity.id
_entity.type
_entity.pdbx_description
1 polymer ?
#
loop_
_entity_poly.entity_id
_entity_poly.type
_entity_poly.pdbx_seq_one_letter_code
_entity_poly.pdbx_strand_id
1 'polypeptide(L)'
;MGFAGDGHKVTDFDLYLFSGADFNPGKLPKGFMLDKQKNSQNGNCITLYLDTNNLVSVAEGQMGFKIVPRPDSGFSYYRTAEYHCEPKQVSQLIKPDQTTLVDIVLQRHIHQDTFTLVSTDEAASFEFIKGMQQD
;
A
#
# COMPACT_ATOMS: atom_id res chain seq x y z
N MET A 1 -24.45 4.07 -4.16
CA MET A 1 -23.98 3.80 -2.79
C MET A 1 -22.52 4.22 -2.73
N GLY A 2 -22.25 5.46 -2.34
CA GLY A 2 -20.89 6.01 -2.34
C GLY A 2 -20.19 5.67 -1.04
N PHE A 3 -19.06 4.97 -1.10
CA PHE A 3 -18.10 4.97 -0.01
C PHE A 3 -17.38 6.32 -0.04
N ALA A 4 -18.02 7.36 0.49
CA ALA A 4 -17.30 8.55 0.94
C ALA A 4 -16.57 8.14 2.23
N GLY A 5 -15.48 7.39 2.06
CA GLY A 5 -14.53 7.19 3.13
C GLY A 5 -13.78 8.49 3.28
N ASP A 6 -14.02 9.22 4.36
CA ASP A 6 -13.14 10.31 4.82
C ASP A 6 -11.81 9.73 5.34
N GLY A 7 -11.23 8.80 4.59
CA GLY A 7 -9.98 8.14 4.89
C GLY A 7 -8.85 9.12 4.65
N HIS A 8 -8.03 9.35 5.68
CA HIS A 8 -6.82 10.15 5.54
C HIS A 8 -5.93 9.55 4.45
N LYS A 9 -5.46 10.39 3.54
CA LYS A 9 -4.52 10.01 2.48
C LYS A 9 -3.19 9.62 3.09
N VAL A 10 -2.72 8.40 2.81
CA VAL A 10 -1.36 7.96 3.14
C VAL A 10 -0.39 8.59 2.13
N THR A 11 0.42 9.55 2.57
CA THR A 11 1.34 10.31 1.70
C THR A 11 2.80 9.93 1.88
N ASP A 12 3.11 9.24 2.97
CA ASP A 12 4.41 8.68 3.28
C ASP A 12 4.35 7.15 3.22
N PHE A 13 4.98 6.61 2.19
CA PHE A 13 5.04 5.18 1.92
C PHE A 13 6.15 4.89 0.91
N ASP A 14 6.65 3.66 0.96
CA ASP A 14 7.47 3.10 -0.10
C ASP A 14 6.62 2.17 -0.97
N LEU A 15 6.84 2.20 -2.29
CA LEU A 15 6.27 1.27 -3.25
C LEU A 15 7.39 0.44 -3.88
N TYR A 16 7.36 -0.87 -3.66
CA TYR A 16 8.24 -1.83 -4.30
C TYR A 16 7.46 -2.58 -5.38
N LEU A 17 8.09 -2.83 -6.53
CA LEU A 17 7.57 -3.70 -7.57
C LEU A 17 8.33 -5.02 -7.53
N PHE A 18 7.63 -6.11 -7.82
CA PHE A 18 8.17 -7.46 -7.76
C PHE A 18 8.01 -8.17 -9.11
N SER A 19 8.92 -9.10 -9.41
CA SER A 19 8.75 -10.03 -10.53
C SER A 19 9.35 -11.41 -10.25
N GLY A 20 8.90 -12.38 -11.05
CA GLY A 20 9.33 -13.78 -10.95
C GLY A 20 8.56 -14.56 -9.87
N ALA A 21 8.73 -15.88 -9.88
CA ALA A 21 7.99 -16.80 -9.00
C ALA A 21 8.19 -16.56 -7.50
N ASP A 22 9.30 -15.94 -7.12
CA ASP A 22 9.64 -15.57 -5.74
C ASP A 22 9.31 -14.11 -5.40
N PHE A 23 8.66 -13.37 -6.31
CA PHE A 23 8.29 -11.95 -6.15
C PHE A 23 9.47 -11.08 -5.69
N ASN A 24 10.62 -11.26 -6.34
CA ASN A 24 11.84 -10.56 -5.98
C ASN A 24 11.88 -9.17 -6.64
N PRO A 25 12.13 -8.09 -5.89
CA PRO A 25 12.22 -6.74 -6.46
C PRO A 25 13.41 -6.55 -7.41
N GLY A 26 14.46 -7.38 -7.31
CA GLY A 26 15.66 -7.29 -8.13
C GLY A 26 15.58 -7.99 -9.50
N LYS A 27 14.46 -8.67 -9.80
CA LYS A 27 14.30 -9.46 -11.04
C LYS A 27 13.56 -8.73 -12.17
N LEU A 28 13.27 -7.45 -12.00
CA LEU A 28 12.63 -6.65 -13.04
C LEU A 28 13.62 -6.36 -14.17
N PRO A 29 13.20 -6.45 -15.45
CA PRO A 29 14.14 -6.30 -16.55
C PRO A 29 14.61 -4.87 -16.69
N LYS A 30 15.86 -4.71 -17.14
CA LYS A 30 16.38 -3.37 -17.44
C LYS A 30 15.51 -2.70 -18.51
N GLY A 31 15.11 -1.45 -18.27
CA GLY A 31 14.31 -0.67 -19.20
C GLY A 31 12.79 -0.88 -19.10
N PHE A 32 12.29 -1.69 -18.15
CA PHE A 32 10.85 -1.83 -17.93
C PHE A 32 10.19 -0.55 -17.40
N MET A 33 10.94 0.23 -16.60
CA MET A 33 10.52 1.49 -16.02
C MET A 33 11.07 2.62 -16.88
N LEU A 34 10.19 3.28 -17.62
CA LEU A 34 10.54 4.40 -18.48
C LEU A 34 10.64 5.70 -17.68
N ASP A 35 9.71 5.90 -16.75
CA ASP A 35 9.69 7.06 -15.86
C ASP A 35 8.86 6.77 -14.60
N LYS A 36 9.12 7.52 -13.52
CA LYS A 36 8.39 7.48 -12.25
C LYS A 36 8.21 8.89 -11.71
N GLN A 37 6.97 9.30 -11.55
CA GLN A 37 6.61 10.62 -11.04
C GLN A 37 5.79 10.50 -9.76
N LYS A 38 6.19 11.23 -8.71
CA LYS A 38 5.37 11.42 -7.50
C LYS A 38 4.76 12.82 -7.57
N ASN A 39 3.44 12.91 -7.42
CA ASN A 39 2.77 14.21 -7.45
C ASN A 39 3.12 15.00 -6.18
N SER A 40 3.73 16.18 -6.33
CA SER A 40 4.13 17.04 -5.21
C SER A 40 2.95 17.67 -4.47
N GLN A 41 1.82 17.90 -5.15
CA GLN A 41 0.59 18.40 -4.54
C GLN A 41 -0.25 17.30 -3.90
N ASN A 42 -0.21 16.09 -4.47
CA ASN A 42 -0.97 14.94 -4.00
C ASN A 42 -0.01 13.76 -3.72
N GLY A 43 0.70 13.85 -2.59
CA GLY A 43 1.78 12.93 -2.21
C GLY A 43 1.38 11.46 -2.03
N ASN A 44 0.09 11.13 -2.13
CA ASN A 44 -0.42 9.75 -2.14
C ASN A 44 -0.52 9.14 -3.55
N CYS A 45 -0.17 9.89 -4.61
CA CYS A 45 -0.25 9.42 -5.99
C CYS A 45 1.14 9.28 -6.62
N ILE A 46 1.39 8.12 -7.20
CA ILE A 46 2.58 7.81 -8.00
C ILE A 46 2.12 7.40 -9.40
N THR A 47 2.72 8.00 -10.42
CA THR A 47 2.53 7.61 -11.82
C THR A 47 3.78 6.89 -12.29
N LEU A 48 3.59 5.69 -12.85
CA LEU A 48 4.64 4.87 -13.42
C LEU A 48 4.43 4.77 -14.92
N TYR A 49 5.46 5.08 -15.70
CA TYR A 49 5.48 4.86 -17.14
C TYR A 49 6.25 3.56 -17.40
N LEU A 50 5.57 2.58 -17.96
CA LEU A 50 6.08 1.21 -18.11
C LEU A 50 6.21 0.85 -19.59
N ASP A 51 7.31 0.19 -19.94
CA ASP A 51 7.46 -0.48 -21.24
C ASP A 51 6.75 -1.84 -21.18
N THR A 52 5.58 -1.94 -21.81
CA THR A 52 4.75 -3.15 -21.79
C THR A 52 5.37 -4.33 -22.53
N ASN A 53 6.23 -4.10 -23.53
CA ASN A 53 6.94 -5.18 -24.23
C ASN A 53 7.99 -5.82 -23.32
N ASN A 54 8.73 -5.00 -22.57
CA ASN A 54 9.67 -5.49 -21.55
C ASN A 54 8.94 -6.11 -20.34
N LEU A 55 7.76 -5.60 -19.99
CA LEU A 55 6.98 -6.10 -18.85
C LEU A 55 6.42 -7.52 -19.09
N VAL A 56 5.82 -7.75 -20.26
CA VAL A 56 5.17 -9.02 -20.59
C VAL A 56 6.20 -10.13 -20.81
N SER A 57 7.39 -9.80 -21.32
CA SER A 57 8.44 -10.77 -21.63
C SER A 57 9.13 -11.37 -20.40
N VAL A 58 9.01 -10.76 -19.22
CA VAL A 58 9.84 -11.12 -18.05
C VAL A 58 9.04 -11.56 -16.84
N ALA A 59 7.75 -11.25 -16.81
CA ALA A 59 6.94 -11.63 -15.66
C ALA A 59 6.42 -13.08 -15.72
N GLU A 60 6.29 -13.73 -16.89
CA GLU A 60 5.39 -14.93 -17.03
C GLU A 60 3.97 -14.68 -16.45
N GLY A 61 3.60 -13.41 -16.24
CA GLY A 61 2.42 -12.99 -15.47
C GLY A 61 2.60 -12.88 -13.95
N GLN A 62 3.74 -13.29 -13.39
CA GLN A 62 4.14 -13.17 -11.99
C GLN A 62 4.80 -11.82 -11.72
N MET A 63 3.95 -10.84 -11.45
CA MET A 63 4.35 -9.51 -10.99
C MET A 63 3.59 -9.18 -9.72
N GLY A 64 4.14 -8.33 -8.88
CA GLY A 64 3.42 -7.84 -7.72
C GLY A 64 3.90 -6.48 -7.29
N PHE A 65 3.34 -6.02 -6.19
CA PHE A 65 3.85 -4.85 -5.50
C PHE A 65 3.74 -5.01 -3.99
N LYS A 66 4.56 -4.25 -3.27
CA LYS A 66 4.50 -4.07 -1.83
C LYS A 66 4.41 -2.60 -1.51
N ILE A 67 3.55 -2.27 -0.56
CA ILE A 67 3.42 -0.94 0.01
C ILE A 67 3.83 -1.02 1.46
N VAL A 68 4.78 -0.16 1.83
CA VAL A 68 5.23 0.03 3.21
C VAL A 68 4.77 1.42 3.65
N PRO A 69 3.55 1.53 4.22
CA PRO A 69 2.98 2.81 4.64
C PRO A 69 3.52 3.26 5.99
N ARG A 70 3.53 4.57 6.23
CA ARG A 70 3.87 5.17 7.53
C ARG A 70 2.69 5.96 8.11
N PRO A 71 2.53 6.00 9.45
CA PRO A 71 3.34 5.29 10.45
C PRO A 71 3.05 3.78 10.47
N ASP A 72 4.07 2.97 10.80
CA ASP A 72 4.02 1.51 10.90
C ASP A 72 3.91 1.00 12.35
N SER A 73 3.93 1.92 13.32
CA SER A 73 3.88 1.66 14.75
C SER A 73 3.17 2.79 15.51
N GLY A 74 2.90 2.58 16.80
CA GLY A 74 2.20 3.54 17.67
C GLY A 74 0.70 3.26 17.83
N PHE A 75 -0.05 4.21 18.42
CA PHE A 75 -1.48 4.04 18.73
C PHE A 75 -2.38 3.99 17.50
N SER A 76 -1.95 4.55 16.38
CA SER A 76 -2.64 4.50 15.09
C SER A 76 -1.61 4.27 14.00
N TYR A 77 -1.67 3.10 13.36
CA TYR A 77 -0.63 2.65 12.42
C TYR A 77 -1.22 1.88 11.24
N TYR A 78 -0.39 1.68 10.22
CA TYR A 78 -0.70 0.87 9.05
C TYR A 78 0.21 -0.35 9.01
N ARG A 79 -0.25 -1.41 8.33
CA ARG A 79 0.56 -2.59 8.05
C ARG A 79 1.01 -2.58 6.60
N THR A 80 2.18 -3.18 6.37
CA THR A 80 2.65 -3.50 5.02
C THR A 80 1.62 -4.35 4.31
N ALA A 81 1.35 -4.04 3.05
CA ALA A 81 0.47 -4.80 2.18
C ALA A 81 1.23 -5.25 0.94
N GLU A 82 0.96 -6.48 0.49
CA GLU A 82 1.54 -7.04 -0.73
C GLU A 82 0.41 -7.55 -1.63
N TYR A 83 0.61 -7.39 -2.93
CA TYR A 83 -0.28 -7.91 -3.95
C TYR A 83 0.53 -8.67 -4.98
N HIS A 84 0.10 -9.89 -5.28
CA HIS A 84 0.72 -10.80 -6.23
C HIS A 84 -0.28 -11.11 -7.34
N CYS A 85 0.08 -10.79 -8.58
CA CYS A 85 -0.72 -11.12 -9.75
C CYS A 85 -0.76 -12.63 -9.96
N GLU A 86 -1.93 -13.11 -10.32
CA GLU A 86 -2.11 -14.45 -10.88
C GLU A 86 -1.45 -14.57 -12.27
N PRO A 87 -1.14 -15.78 -12.72
CA PRO A 87 -0.61 -16.00 -14.07
C PRO A 87 -1.47 -15.30 -15.14
N LYS A 88 -0.81 -14.64 -16.09
CA LYS A 88 -1.41 -13.83 -17.19
C LYS A 88 -2.16 -12.56 -16.75
N GLN A 89 -2.40 -12.32 -15.47
CA GLN A 89 -3.18 -11.18 -14.99
C GLN A 89 -2.53 -9.83 -15.32
N VAL A 90 -1.19 -9.77 -15.31
CA VAL A 90 -0.44 -8.55 -15.68
C VAL A 90 -0.83 -8.04 -17.06
N SER A 91 -0.92 -8.94 -18.05
CA SER A 91 -1.28 -8.58 -19.43
C SER A 91 -2.74 -8.12 -19.58
N GLN A 92 -3.60 -8.45 -18.61
CA GLN A 92 -4.99 -8.02 -18.57
C GLN A 92 -5.13 -6.65 -17.90
N LEU A 93 -4.34 -6.41 -16.84
CA LEU A 93 -4.37 -5.17 -16.05
C LEU A 93 -3.56 -4.04 -16.70
N ILE A 94 -2.45 -4.36 -17.37
CA ILE A 94 -1.54 -3.39 -17.97
C ILE A 94 -1.46 -3.69 -19.48
N LYS A 95 -2.02 -2.78 -20.27
CA LYS A 95 -2.06 -2.90 -21.74
C LYS A 95 -1.29 -1.75 -22.40
N PRO A 96 -0.73 -1.97 -23.60
CA PRO A 96 -0.19 -0.88 -24.41
C PRO A 96 -1.22 0.24 -24.59
N ASP A 97 -0.73 1.49 -24.61
CA ASP A 97 -1.52 2.70 -24.87
C ASP A 97 -2.73 2.91 -23.94
N GLN A 98 -2.70 2.29 -22.76
CA GLN A 98 -3.74 2.41 -21.74
C GLN A 98 -3.17 2.90 -20.42
N THR A 99 -3.92 3.78 -19.74
CA THR A 99 -3.68 4.11 -18.33
C THR A 99 -4.53 3.21 -17.44
N THR A 100 -3.89 2.53 -16.49
CA THR A 100 -4.55 1.76 -15.44
C THR A 100 -4.44 2.51 -14.12
N LEU A 101 -5.58 2.87 -13.54
CA LEU A 101 -5.65 3.49 -12.23
C LEU A 101 -5.90 2.41 -11.18
N VAL A 102 -5.01 2.34 -10.19
CA VAL A 102 -5.13 1.42 -9.06
C VAL A 102 -5.37 2.25 -7.81
N ASP A 103 -6.55 2.10 -7.22
CA ASP A 103 -6.87 2.70 -5.93
C ASP A 103 -6.60 1.69 -4.82
N ILE A 104 -5.80 2.08 -3.83
CA ILE A 104 -5.32 1.18 -2.78
C ILE A 104 -5.79 1.70 -1.43
N VAL A 105 -6.68 0.94 -0.82
CA VAL A 105 -7.28 1.28 0.48
C VAL A 105 -6.58 0.46 1.55
N LEU A 106 -5.87 1.15 2.44
CA LEU A 106 -5.20 0.54 3.60
C LEU A 106 -6.09 0.65 4.84
N GLN A 107 -6.15 -0.42 5.62
CA GLN A 107 -6.81 -0.40 6.91
C GLN A 107 -5.91 0.26 7.96
N ARG A 108 -6.41 1.30 8.60
CA ARG A 108 -5.78 1.91 9.78
C ARG A 108 -6.07 1.04 11.01
N HIS A 109 -5.02 0.63 11.71
CA HIS A 109 -5.13 -0.11 12.96
C HIS A 109 -5.01 0.84 14.14
N ILE A 110 -5.81 0.60 15.17
CA ILE A 110 -5.78 1.35 16.44
C ILE A 110 -5.29 0.39 17.52
N HIS A 111 -4.31 0.82 18.31
CA HIS A 111 -3.76 0.02 19.40
C HIS A 111 -4.80 -0.16 20.51
N GLN A 112 -4.81 -1.33 21.15
CA GLN A 112 -5.77 -1.66 22.20
C GLN A 112 -5.71 -0.72 23.41
N ASP A 113 -4.55 -0.13 23.68
CA ASP A 113 -4.35 0.82 24.80
C ASP A 113 -4.75 2.27 24.44
N THR A 114 -5.39 2.47 23.29
CA THR A 114 -5.95 3.77 22.93
C THR A 114 -7.23 4.00 23.71
N PHE A 115 -7.31 5.10 24.48
CA PHE A 115 -8.55 5.45 25.16
C PHE A 115 -9.57 6.03 24.17
N THR A 116 -10.83 5.65 24.35
CA THR A 116 -11.95 6.24 23.63
C THR A 116 -12.72 7.13 24.59
N LEU A 117 -13.04 8.35 24.17
CA LEU A 117 -13.98 9.18 24.93
C LEU A 117 -15.37 8.55 24.80
N VAL A 118 -15.93 8.14 25.92
CA VAL A 118 -17.28 7.58 26.02
C VAL A 118 -18.19 8.60 26.70
N SER A 119 -19.50 8.43 26.55
CA SER A 119 -20.45 9.22 27.32
C SER A 119 -20.27 8.95 28.83
N THR A 120 -20.63 9.91 29.69
CA THR A 120 -20.47 9.78 31.14
C THR A 120 -21.17 8.54 31.69
N ASP A 121 -22.27 8.13 31.06
CA ASP A 121 -23.08 6.98 31.45
C ASP A 121 -22.42 5.63 31.11
N GLU A 122 -21.38 5.64 30.27
CA GLU A 122 -20.63 4.46 29.79
C GLU A 122 -19.19 4.42 30.32
N ALA A 123 -18.81 5.36 31.19
CA ALA A 123 -17.44 5.50 31.69
C ALA A 123 -17.04 4.33 32.61
N ALA A 124 -15.88 3.71 32.32
CA ALA A 124 -15.25 2.69 33.16
C ALA A 124 -13.98 3.24 33.85
N SER A 125 -13.52 2.56 34.91
CA SER A 125 -12.32 2.93 35.66
C SER A 125 -11.02 2.70 34.86
N PHE A 126 -10.06 3.61 35.00
CA PHE A 126 -8.73 3.54 34.35
C PHE A 126 -7.68 2.71 35.11
N GLU A 127 -8.03 2.16 36.28
CA GLU A 127 -7.09 1.48 37.20
C GLU A 127 -6.42 0.22 36.61
N PHE A 128 -6.94 -0.33 35.51
CA PHE A 128 -6.42 -1.54 34.87
C PHE A 128 -5.42 -1.29 33.72
N ILE A 129 -5.20 -0.04 33.31
CA ILE A 129 -4.29 0.27 32.20
C ILE A 129 -2.85 0.29 32.72
N LYS A 130 -2.08 -0.77 32.44
CA LYS A 130 -0.63 -0.78 32.66
C LYS A 130 0.06 -0.10 31.48
N GLY A 131 0.72 1.03 31.73
CA GLY A 131 1.49 1.76 30.71
C GLY A 131 2.65 0.93 30.14
N MET A 132 2.95 1.11 28.86
CA MET A 132 4.11 0.52 28.20
C MET A 132 5.39 1.12 28.81
N GLN A 133 6.21 0.31 29.49
CA GLN A 133 7.62 0.63 29.69
C GLN A 133 8.36 0.28 28.40
N GLN A 134 9.13 1.24 27.86
CA GLN A 134 9.98 1.06 26.69
C GLN A 134 11.18 0.16 27.04
N ASP A 135 11.45 -0.84 26.22
CA ASP A 135 12.78 -1.48 26.06
C ASP A 135 13.48 -0.86 24.83
#